data_AF-A0A1F9BTV7-F1
#
_entry.id   AF-A0A1F9BTV7-F1
#
_cell.length_a   1.000
_cell.length_b   1.000
_cell.length_c   1.000
_cell.angle_alpha   90.00
_cell.angle_beta   90.00
_cell.angle_gamma   90.00
#
_symmetry.space_group_name_H-M   'P 1'
#
loop_
_entity.id
_entity.type
_entity.pdbx_description
1 polymer ?
#
loop_
_entity_poly.entity_id
_entity_poly.type
_entity_poly.pdbx_seq_one_letter_code
_entity_poly.pdbx_strand_id
1 'polypeptide(L)'
;MKRLILCDFDGTISVKDMGYVLLNRFSSGDWQAIDRDFCEGKIGSREAYSRIANILKGNEADVLRFIRENSHIDPHFKPFYHYCREHNIDVKIVSDGLDFYIRTMLETHHLTEIPFYANQTCFLRDGGMDISYPHVSEECGLCGTCKKRIVRIHRKDYERIFFVGNGLSDRCAARESDFVFAKDSLYPYCIDQDITCHPFQNFSDILGDLKKRIRGIIFDLDGTLIEAYKAIYLGLKEVFQRSGREIFPYGELKQYLKADLESTLDQFFSPEEVQQNIPIMRKKYEEVYLDHTHFLNGAKEVLDLLHNRGMILGVASNKFGRFSRGALNHLGVSSYFKSVIGAGDVSRNKPFPDMIHTALREMGLPPEEVVFVGDTLTDIETGREAGVDVYGLPTGFHTRKELSQKRPKRILKNLKELADLLDQSF
;
A
#
# COMPACT_ATOMS: atom_id res chain seq x y z
N MET A 1 9.21 -21.89 -1.62
CA MET A 1 8.06 -21.35 -2.38
C MET A 1 8.59 -20.59 -3.59
N LYS A 2 8.13 -20.89 -4.81
CA LYS A 2 8.64 -20.21 -6.02
C LYS A 2 7.90 -18.87 -6.18
N ARG A 3 8.65 -17.78 -6.25
CA ARG A 3 8.13 -16.40 -6.29
C ARG A 3 8.48 -15.75 -7.63
N LEU A 4 7.55 -14.96 -8.15
CA LEU A 4 7.73 -14.19 -9.39
C LEU A 4 7.40 -12.73 -9.16
N ILE A 5 8.26 -11.84 -9.64
CA ILE A 5 7.95 -10.43 -9.80
C ILE A 5 7.79 -10.15 -11.31
N LEU A 6 6.60 -9.70 -11.68
CA LEU A 6 6.30 -9.18 -13.00
C LEU A 6 6.43 -7.67 -12.96
N CYS A 7 7.39 -7.13 -13.72
CA CYS A 7 7.63 -5.69 -13.77
C CYS A 7 7.11 -5.12 -15.10
N ASP A 8 6.30 -4.08 -15.01
CA ASP A 8 6.14 -3.15 -16.13
C ASP A 8 7.49 -2.51 -16.53
N PHE A 9 7.59 -2.06 -17.77
CA PHE A 9 8.80 -1.41 -18.29
C PHE A 9 8.65 0.10 -18.32
N ASP A 10 7.67 0.62 -19.08
CA ASP A 10 7.60 2.02 -19.50
C ASP A 10 7.13 2.94 -18.37
N GLY A 11 8.05 3.78 -17.89
CA GLY A 11 7.81 4.62 -16.72
C GLY A 11 7.88 3.83 -15.40
N THR A 12 8.23 2.55 -15.44
CA THR A 12 8.48 1.69 -14.26
C THR A 12 9.97 1.36 -14.14
N ILE A 13 10.50 0.50 -15.03
CA ILE A 13 11.93 0.20 -15.14
C ILE A 13 12.65 1.32 -15.88
N SER A 14 12.10 1.76 -17.01
CA SER A 14 12.59 2.96 -17.69
C SER A 14 12.10 4.19 -16.93
N VAL A 15 12.97 5.19 -16.79
CA VAL A 15 12.61 6.44 -16.07
C VAL A 15 11.58 7.26 -16.87
N LYS A 16 11.52 7.04 -18.19
CA LYS A 16 10.58 7.69 -19.12
C LYS A 16 9.84 6.64 -19.93
N ASP A 17 8.63 6.96 -20.35
CA ASP A 17 7.91 6.16 -21.35
C ASP A 17 8.64 6.23 -22.69
N MET A 18 9.20 5.10 -23.13
CA MET A 18 10.01 5.06 -24.34
C MET A 18 9.14 5.13 -25.60
N GLY A 19 7.89 4.68 -25.53
CA GLY A 19 6.90 4.87 -26.59
C GLY A 19 6.72 6.36 -26.90
N TYR A 20 6.46 7.19 -25.88
CA TYR A 20 6.33 8.64 -26.07
C TYR A 20 7.63 9.32 -26.51
N VAL A 21 8.78 8.91 -25.97
CA VAL A 21 10.09 9.44 -26.39
C VAL A 21 10.33 9.19 -27.88
N LEU A 22 9.99 8.01 -28.38
CA LEU A 22 10.11 7.66 -29.79
C LEU A 22 9.09 8.38 -30.66
N LEU A 23 7.82 8.41 -30.26
CA LEU A 23 6.75 9.06 -31.01
C LEU A 23 7.00 10.55 -31.21
N ASN A 24 7.54 11.24 -30.21
CA ASN A 24 7.90 12.66 -30.33
C ASN A 24 8.97 12.95 -31.38
N ARG A 25 9.85 11.98 -31.67
CA ARG A 25 10.99 12.18 -32.59
C ARG A 25 10.75 11.59 -33.97
N PHE A 26 10.11 10.43 -34.02
CA PHE A 26 10.04 9.58 -35.21
C PHE A 26 8.62 9.43 -35.76
N SER A 27 7.62 10.15 -35.24
CA SER A 27 6.29 10.15 -35.86
C SER A 27 6.14 11.27 -36.89
N SER A 28 5.35 11.02 -37.94
CA SER A 28 4.97 12.01 -38.95
C SER A 28 3.49 12.45 -38.83
N GLY A 29 2.80 12.10 -37.75
CA GLY A 29 1.36 12.33 -37.56
C GLY A 29 0.98 12.65 -36.12
N ASP A 30 -0.31 12.89 -35.87
CA ASP A 30 -0.85 13.26 -34.55
C ASP A 30 -0.99 12.02 -33.64
N TRP A 31 0.13 11.58 -33.09
CA TRP A 31 0.13 10.48 -32.13
C TRP A 31 -0.56 10.87 -30.81
N GLN A 32 -0.62 12.17 -30.47
CA GLN A 32 -1.29 12.66 -29.27
C GLN A 32 -2.81 12.45 -29.33
N ALA A 33 -3.43 12.52 -30.51
CA ALA A 33 -4.83 12.15 -30.68
C ALA A 33 -5.07 10.65 -30.43
N ILE A 34 -4.17 9.78 -30.90
CA ILE A 34 -4.25 8.33 -30.67
C ILE A 34 -4.12 8.03 -29.17
N ASP A 35 -3.16 8.67 -28.50
CA ASP A 35 -2.92 8.51 -27.06
C ASP A 35 -4.11 8.98 -26.22
N ARG A 36 -4.73 10.11 -26.60
CA ARG A 36 -5.94 10.63 -25.96
C ARG A 36 -7.09 9.62 -26.07
N ASP A 37 -7.33 9.06 -27.26
CA ASP A 37 -8.37 8.04 -27.45
C ASP A 37 -8.12 6.79 -26.59
N PHE A 38 -6.86 6.38 -26.43
CA PHE A 38 -6.48 5.27 -25.55
C PHE A 38 -6.72 5.60 -24.07
N CYS A 39 -6.25 6.76 -23.60
CA CYS A 39 -6.38 7.20 -22.21
C CYS A 39 -7.85 7.40 -21.80
N GLU A 40 -8.70 7.86 -22.73
CA GLU A 40 -10.14 8.00 -22.55
C GLU A 40 -10.90 6.66 -22.69
N GLY A 41 -10.21 5.57 -23.03
CA GLY A 41 -10.79 4.23 -23.17
C GLY A 41 -11.64 4.03 -24.42
N LYS A 42 -11.53 4.91 -25.43
CA LYS A 42 -12.23 4.77 -26.71
C LYS A 42 -11.65 3.65 -27.57
N ILE A 43 -10.34 3.44 -27.46
CA ILE A 43 -9.61 2.36 -28.14
C ILE A 43 -8.73 1.59 -27.14
N GLY A 44 -8.43 0.33 -27.46
CA GLY A 44 -7.43 -0.45 -26.73
C GLY A 44 -6.01 -0.16 -27.22
N SER A 45 -4.99 -0.57 -26.45
CA SER A 45 -3.59 -0.35 -26.82
C SER A 45 -3.19 -1.09 -28.10
N ARG A 46 -3.81 -2.25 -28.40
CA ARG A 46 -3.58 -2.97 -29.66
C ARG A 46 -3.91 -2.09 -30.86
N GLU A 47 -5.09 -1.47 -30.83
CA GLU A 47 -5.52 -0.57 -31.89
C GLU A 47 -4.67 0.71 -31.93
N ALA A 48 -4.32 1.27 -30.77
CA ALA A 48 -3.43 2.41 -30.68
C ALA A 48 -2.08 2.13 -31.36
N TYR A 49 -1.45 0.98 -31.06
CA TYR A 49 -0.21 0.58 -31.72
C TYR A 49 -0.38 0.32 -33.22
N SER A 50 -1.50 -0.25 -33.66
CA SER A 50 -1.78 -0.43 -35.10
C SER A 50 -1.85 0.92 -35.82
N ARG A 51 -2.43 1.95 -35.19
CA ARG A 51 -2.46 3.31 -35.74
C ARG A 51 -1.08 3.95 -35.70
N ILE A 52 -0.33 3.76 -34.62
CA ILE A 52 1.05 4.24 -34.45
C ILE A 52 1.98 3.68 -35.53
N ALA A 53 1.88 2.40 -35.87
CA ALA A 53 2.70 1.74 -36.88
C ALA A 53 2.67 2.49 -38.23
N ASN A 54 1.52 3.09 -38.59
CA ASN A 54 1.36 3.83 -39.84
C ASN A 54 2.09 5.18 -39.85
N ILE A 55 2.27 5.80 -38.69
CA ILE A 55 2.86 7.16 -38.55
C ILE A 55 4.30 7.13 -38.05
N LEU A 56 4.78 6.01 -37.50
CA LEU A 56 6.15 5.86 -37.05
C LEU A 56 7.07 5.65 -38.26
N LYS A 57 8.10 6.49 -38.38
CA LYS A 57 9.06 6.53 -39.48
C LYS A 57 10.48 6.67 -38.94
N GLY A 58 11.38 5.83 -39.42
CA GLY A 58 12.80 5.90 -39.07
C GLY A 58 13.51 4.62 -39.46
N ASN A 59 14.71 4.75 -40.03
CA ASN A 59 15.55 3.57 -40.24
C ASN A 59 15.99 3.00 -38.88
N GLU A 60 16.14 1.68 -38.82
CA GLU A 60 16.46 0.95 -37.60
C GLU A 60 17.71 1.50 -36.90
N ALA A 61 18.79 1.73 -37.65
CA ALA A 61 20.06 2.16 -37.10
C ALA A 61 19.96 3.51 -36.35
N ASP A 62 19.23 4.47 -36.90
CA ASP A 62 19.07 5.79 -36.29
C ASP A 62 18.12 5.75 -35.09
N VAL A 63 17.06 4.95 -35.16
CA VAL A 63 16.14 4.75 -34.02
C VAL A 63 16.87 4.07 -32.85
N LEU A 64 17.64 3.02 -33.11
CA LEU A 64 18.41 2.32 -32.08
C LEU A 64 19.51 3.20 -31.48
N ARG A 65 20.19 4.02 -32.30
CA ARG A 65 21.17 5.00 -31.79
C ARG A 65 20.51 6.01 -30.86
N PHE A 66 19.37 6.56 -31.27
CA PHE A 66 18.62 7.52 -30.47
C PHE A 66 18.21 6.93 -29.11
N ILE A 67 17.78 5.66 -29.07
CA ILE A 67 17.46 4.97 -27.80
C ILE A 67 18.69 4.90 -26.90
N ARG A 68 19.84 4.44 -27.40
CA ARG A 68 21.07 4.33 -26.59
C ARG A 68 21.51 5.67 -26.00
N GLU A 69 21.29 6.77 -26.72
CA GLU A 69 21.67 8.12 -26.29
C GLU A 69 20.65 8.76 -25.34
N ASN A 70 19.37 8.35 -25.36
CA ASN A 70 18.28 9.05 -24.67
C ASN A 70 17.53 8.21 -23.63
N SER A 71 17.81 6.92 -23.55
CA SER A 71 17.14 5.99 -22.63
C SER A 71 17.92 5.79 -21.34
N HIS A 72 17.22 5.73 -20.21
CA HIS A 72 17.78 5.45 -18.90
C HIS A 72 16.82 4.54 -18.14
N ILE A 73 17.36 3.53 -17.46
CA ILE A 73 16.63 2.75 -16.47
C ILE A 73 16.81 3.32 -15.06
N ASP A 74 15.89 2.98 -14.16
CA ASP A 74 16.03 3.25 -12.74
C ASP A 74 17.39 2.70 -12.23
N PRO A 75 18.25 3.53 -11.62
CA PRO A 75 19.58 3.11 -11.20
C PRO A 75 19.56 1.99 -10.14
N HIS A 76 18.44 1.81 -9.44
CA HIS A 76 18.26 0.77 -8.42
C HIS A 76 17.68 -0.53 -8.99
N PHE A 77 17.24 -0.57 -10.27
CA PHE A 77 16.68 -1.78 -10.87
C PHE A 77 17.69 -2.92 -10.95
N LYS A 78 18.94 -2.62 -11.35
CA LYS A 78 20.00 -3.65 -11.45
C LYS A 78 20.37 -4.25 -10.08
N PRO A 79 20.64 -3.46 -9.02
CA PRO A 79 20.77 -3.99 -7.66
C PRO A 79 19.56 -4.82 -7.20
N PHE A 80 18.34 -4.36 -7.48
CA PHE A 80 17.11 -5.09 -7.17
C PHE A 80 17.06 -6.46 -7.88
N TYR A 81 17.39 -6.51 -9.17
CA TYR A 81 17.38 -7.73 -9.96
C TYR A 81 18.39 -8.75 -9.45
N HIS A 82 19.63 -8.31 -9.17
CA HIS A 82 20.67 -9.18 -8.62
C HIS A 82 20.26 -9.76 -7.26
N TYR A 83 19.69 -8.95 -6.38
CA TYR A 83 19.16 -9.44 -5.11
C TYR A 83 18.07 -10.50 -5.32
N CYS A 84 17.10 -10.26 -6.21
CA CYS A 84 16.05 -11.24 -6.51
C CYS A 84 16.64 -12.58 -6.97
N ARG A 85 17.65 -12.52 -7.85
CA ARG A 85 18.37 -13.69 -8.36
C ARG A 85 19.09 -14.48 -7.29
N GLU A 86 19.75 -13.81 -6.34
CA GLU A 86 20.43 -14.44 -5.21
C GLU A 86 19.45 -15.08 -4.22
N HIS A 87 18.23 -14.55 -4.13
CA HIS A 87 17.19 -14.98 -3.19
C HIS A 87 16.08 -15.86 -3.82
N ASN A 88 16.35 -16.46 -4.99
CA ASN A 88 15.42 -17.34 -5.72
C ASN A 88 14.04 -16.70 -6.00
N ILE A 89 14.04 -15.41 -6.34
CA ILE A 89 12.88 -14.66 -6.81
C ILE A 89 13.07 -14.42 -8.31
N ASP A 90 12.21 -15.03 -9.12
CA ASP A 90 12.26 -14.81 -10.56
C ASP A 90 11.73 -13.41 -10.89
N VAL A 91 12.38 -12.73 -11.84
CA VAL A 91 11.93 -11.43 -12.36
C VAL A 91 11.70 -11.57 -13.86
N LYS A 92 10.54 -11.12 -14.33
CA LYS A 92 10.22 -11.04 -15.77
C LYS A 92 9.60 -9.68 -16.08
N ILE A 93 9.88 -9.16 -17.26
CA ILE A 93 9.35 -7.87 -17.72
C ILE A 93 8.07 -8.12 -18.55
N VAL A 94 7.04 -7.31 -18.34
CA VAL A 94 5.80 -7.35 -19.11
C VAL A 94 5.44 -5.94 -19.52
N SER A 95 5.71 -5.59 -20.77
CA SER A 95 5.40 -4.27 -21.33
C SER A 95 4.29 -4.39 -22.38
N ASP A 96 3.44 -3.37 -22.45
CA ASP A 96 2.50 -3.21 -23.56
C ASP A 96 3.13 -2.47 -24.75
N GLY A 97 4.42 -2.13 -24.66
CA GLY A 97 5.17 -1.47 -25.72
C GLY A 97 5.95 -2.41 -26.63
N LEU A 98 7.06 -1.92 -27.19
CA LEU A 98 7.73 -2.53 -28.34
C LEU A 98 9.05 -3.21 -27.96
N ASP A 99 9.27 -4.42 -28.46
CA ASP A 99 10.38 -5.28 -28.06
C ASP A 99 11.76 -4.71 -28.39
N PHE A 100 11.93 -4.01 -29.52
CA PHE A 100 13.24 -3.55 -29.98
C PHE A 100 13.89 -2.56 -29.02
N TYR A 101 13.13 -1.62 -28.44
CA TYR A 101 13.71 -0.65 -27.51
C TYR A 101 13.97 -1.28 -26.14
N ILE A 102 13.10 -2.19 -25.69
CA ILE A 102 13.30 -2.95 -24.45
C ILE A 102 14.59 -3.74 -24.56
N ARG A 103 14.77 -4.49 -25.65
CA ARG A 103 15.97 -5.27 -25.94
C ARG A 103 17.23 -4.39 -25.95
N THR A 104 17.20 -3.28 -26.67
CA THR A 104 18.33 -2.34 -26.79
C THR A 104 18.73 -1.76 -25.44
N MET A 105 17.75 -1.43 -24.60
CA MET A 105 18.01 -0.94 -23.24
C MET A 105 18.59 -2.03 -22.34
N LEU A 106 18.05 -3.23 -22.36
CA LEU A 106 18.60 -4.36 -21.59
C LEU A 106 20.03 -4.70 -22.03
N GLU A 107 20.34 -4.65 -23.32
CA GLU A 107 21.70 -4.81 -23.84
C GLU A 107 22.64 -3.72 -23.31
N THR A 108 22.22 -2.46 -23.38
CA THR A 108 23.01 -1.30 -22.92
C THR A 108 23.33 -1.37 -21.43
N HIS A 109 22.47 -2.00 -20.62
CA HIS A 109 22.64 -2.14 -19.17
C HIS A 109 23.16 -3.52 -18.72
N HIS A 110 23.46 -4.42 -19.66
CA HIS A 110 23.89 -5.80 -19.41
C HIS A 110 22.87 -6.59 -18.56
N LEU A 111 21.63 -6.63 -19.03
CA LEU A 111 20.48 -7.30 -18.41
C LEU A 111 19.70 -8.17 -19.42
N THR A 112 20.37 -8.66 -20.46
CA THR A 112 19.77 -9.41 -21.58
C THR A 112 19.19 -10.77 -21.17
N GLU A 113 19.57 -11.28 -20.01
CA GLU A 113 19.09 -12.52 -19.44
C GLU A 113 17.66 -12.42 -18.86
N ILE A 114 17.14 -11.21 -18.66
CA ILE A 114 15.80 -11.01 -18.10
C ILE A 114 14.75 -11.37 -19.16
N PRO A 115 13.89 -12.38 -18.93
CA PRO A 115 12.82 -12.69 -19.86
C PRO A 115 11.81 -11.55 -19.91
N PHE A 116 11.33 -11.21 -21.11
CA PHE A 116 10.32 -10.18 -21.28
C PHE A 116 9.22 -10.56 -22.28
N TYR A 117 8.05 -9.94 -22.10
CA TYR A 117 6.87 -10.04 -22.98
C TYR A 117 6.53 -8.64 -23.47
N ALA A 118 6.42 -8.47 -24.79
CA ALA A 118 6.10 -7.20 -25.43
C ALA A 118 5.48 -7.43 -26.81
N ASN A 119 5.01 -6.35 -27.46
CA ASN A 119 4.65 -6.40 -28.87
C ASN A 119 5.92 -6.52 -29.70
N GLN A 120 5.84 -7.25 -30.81
CA GLN A 120 7.00 -7.53 -31.67
C GLN A 120 7.03 -6.58 -32.86
N THR A 121 8.18 -5.98 -33.11
CA THR A 121 8.38 -5.04 -34.21
C THR A 121 9.22 -5.64 -35.33
N CYS A 122 8.85 -5.31 -36.57
CA CYS A 122 9.64 -5.60 -37.77
C CYS A 122 9.90 -4.28 -38.52
N PHE A 123 11.17 -3.92 -38.72
CA PHE A 123 11.53 -2.72 -39.48
C PHE A 123 11.43 -3.01 -40.98
N LEU A 124 10.75 -2.12 -41.70
CA LEU A 124 10.56 -2.22 -43.14
C LEU A 124 11.67 -1.48 -43.89
N ARG A 125 11.95 -1.91 -45.13
CA ARG A 125 13.03 -1.34 -45.96
C ARG A 125 12.81 0.12 -46.35
N ASP A 126 11.55 0.57 -46.35
CA ASP A 126 11.16 1.95 -46.64
C ASP A 126 11.19 2.87 -45.40
N GLY A 127 11.68 2.35 -44.26
CA GLY A 127 11.74 3.10 -43.00
C GLY A 127 10.43 3.11 -42.20
N GLY A 128 9.43 2.31 -42.60
CA GLY A 128 8.25 2.01 -41.77
C GLY A 128 8.50 0.89 -40.75
N MET A 129 7.49 0.60 -39.93
CA MET A 129 7.52 -0.51 -38.97
C MET A 129 6.19 -1.25 -38.95
N ASP A 130 6.26 -2.58 -38.96
CA ASP A 130 5.11 -3.45 -38.67
C ASP A 130 5.15 -3.91 -37.21
N ILE A 131 3.98 -4.05 -36.60
CA ILE A 131 3.82 -4.50 -35.22
C ILE A 131 2.91 -5.73 -35.19
N SER A 132 3.35 -6.77 -34.49
CA SER A 132 2.56 -7.96 -34.20
C SER A 132 2.38 -8.16 -32.70
N TYR A 133 1.31 -8.87 -32.33
CA TYR A 133 0.81 -8.93 -30.96
C TYR A 133 0.74 -10.37 -30.45
N PRO A 134 1.88 -11.02 -30.13
CA PRO A 134 1.92 -12.44 -29.74
C PRO A 134 1.31 -12.74 -28.37
N HIS A 135 1.03 -11.70 -27.57
CA HIS A 135 0.59 -11.82 -26.18
C HIS A 135 -0.81 -11.26 -25.93
N VAL A 136 -1.61 -11.12 -26.98
CA VAL A 136 -3.03 -10.76 -26.87
C VAL A 136 -3.80 -11.81 -26.07
N SER A 137 -4.94 -11.38 -25.53
CA SER A 137 -5.97 -12.28 -25.02
C SER A 137 -7.25 -12.04 -25.80
N GLU A 138 -7.81 -13.10 -26.40
CA GLU A 138 -9.09 -13.01 -27.11
C GLU A 138 -10.23 -12.57 -26.18
N GLU A 139 -10.21 -13.01 -24.91
CA GLU A 139 -11.16 -12.57 -23.88
C GLU A 139 -11.08 -11.05 -23.63
N CYS A 140 -9.88 -10.46 -23.78
CA CYS A 140 -9.68 -9.04 -23.53
C CYS A 140 -10.00 -8.21 -24.77
N GLY A 141 -9.55 -8.62 -25.96
CA GLY A 141 -9.77 -7.92 -27.23
C GLY A 141 -9.10 -6.54 -27.38
N LEU A 142 -8.56 -5.96 -26.30
CA LEU A 142 -8.10 -4.57 -26.26
C LEU A 142 -6.57 -4.41 -26.26
N CYS A 143 -5.85 -5.21 -25.48
CA CYS A 143 -4.41 -5.00 -25.25
C CYS A 143 -3.52 -5.62 -26.33
N GLY A 144 -2.40 -4.98 -26.67
CA GLY A 144 -1.35 -5.56 -27.52
C GLY A 144 -0.62 -6.70 -26.80
N THR A 145 -0.21 -6.43 -25.57
CA THR A 145 0.29 -7.42 -24.61
C THR A 145 -0.60 -7.42 -23.38
N CYS A 146 -1.41 -8.48 -23.24
CA CYS A 146 -2.35 -8.59 -22.13
C CYS A 146 -1.64 -9.04 -20.84
N LYS A 147 -1.24 -8.07 -20.01
CA LYS A 147 -0.52 -8.35 -18.74
C LYS A 147 -1.28 -9.28 -17.80
N LYS A 148 -2.62 -9.16 -17.77
CA LYS A 148 -3.53 -10.07 -17.06
C LYS A 148 -3.32 -11.54 -17.45
N ARG A 149 -3.24 -11.80 -18.76
CA ARG A 149 -3.01 -13.15 -19.29
C ARG A 149 -1.63 -13.66 -18.89
N ILE A 150 -0.62 -12.81 -18.89
CA ILE A 150 0.73 -13.20 -18.46
C ILE A 150 0.76 -13.61 -16.99
N VAL A 151 0.10 -12.86 -16.09
CA VAL A 151 -0.06 -13.27 -14.67
C VAL A 151 -0.69 -14.67 -14.58
N ARG A 152 -1.79 -14.91 -15.31
CA ARG A 152 -2.51 -16.20 -15.29
C ARG A 152 -1.70 -17.37 -15.83
N ILE A 153 -0.87 -17.15 -16.85
CA ILE A 153 0.01 -18.19 -17.39
C ILE A 153 1.01 -18.63 -16.32
N HIS A 154 1.66 -17.68 -15.65
CA HIS A 154 2.65 -17.99 -14.61
C HIS A 154 2.03 -18.50 -13.31
N ARG A 155 0.74 -18.25 -13.05
CA ARG A 155 0.05 -18.71 -11.83
C ARG A 155 0.15 -20.22 -11.60
N LYS A 156 0.33 -21.01 -12.66
CA LYS A 156 0.51 -22.47 -12.58
C LYS A 156 1.86 -22.89 -11.98
N ASP A 157 2.89 -22.07 -12.16
CA ASP A 157 4.27 -22.40 -11.81
C ASP A 157 4.77 -21.66 -10.57
N TYR A 158 4.05 -20.61 -10.15
CA TYR A 158 4.43 -19.73 -9.06
C TYR A 158 3.30 -19.61 -8.04
N GLU A 159 3.67 -19.86 -6.79
CA GLU A 159 2.77 -19.78 -5.66
C GLU A 159 2.40 -18.33 -5.33
N ARG A 160 3.34 -17.41 -5.57
CA ARG A 160 3.16 -15.97 -5.37
C ARG A 160 3.67 -15.19 -6.57
N ILE A 161 2.85 -14.25 -7.02
CA ILE A 161 3.14 -13.32 -8.10
C ILE A 161 2.92 -11.90 -7.59
N PHE A 162 4.01 -11.15 -7.57
CA PHE A 162 4.03 -9.71 -7.29
C PHE A 162 4.02 -8.95 -8.61
N PHE A 163 3.37 -7.80 -8.63
CA PHE A 163 3.37 -6.91 -9.78
C PHE A 163 3.98 -5.56 -9.42
N VAL A 164 4.82 -5.02 -10.31
CA VAL A 164 5.42 -3.68 -10.18
C VAL A 164 4.98 -2.85 -11.39
N GLY A 165 4.30 -1.73 -11.17
CA GLY A 165 3.82 -0.89 -12.27
C GLY A 165 3.39 0.52 -11.87
N ASN A 166 2.95 1.29 -12.87
CA ASN A 166 2.66 2.73 -12.76
C ASN A 166 1.34 3.16 -13.42
N GLY A 167 0.78 2.33 -14.32
CA GLY A 167 -0.06 2.84 -15.39
C GLY A 167 -1.44 2.20 -15.55
N LEU A 168 -2.17 2.73 -16.55
CA LEU A 168 -3.47 2.25 -16.98
C LEU A 168 -3.44 0.77 -17.44
N SER A 169 -2.40 0.38 -18.20
CA SER A 169 -2.25 -0.97 -18.73
C SER A 169 -1.98 -2.03 -17.65
N ASP A 170 -1.54 -1.61 -16.47
CA ASP A 170 -1.20 -2.49 -15.33
C ASP A 170 -2.40 -2.90 -14.49
N ARG A 171 -3.50 -2.13 -14.57
CA ARG A 171 -4.69 -2.27 -13.71
C ARG A 171 -5.22 -3.70 -13.65
N CYS A 172 -5.29 -4.37 -14.80
CA CYS A 172 -5.78 -5.75 -14.87
C CYS A 172 -4.79 -6.77 -14.27
N ALA A 173 -3.49 -6.53 -14.39
CA ALA A 173 -2.48 -7.39 -13.77
C ALA A 173 -2.41 -7.17 -12.26
N ALA A 174 -2.55 -5.92 -11.80
CA ALA A 174 -2.63 -5.57 -10.39
C ALA A 174 -3.77 -6.31 -9.66
N ARG A 175 -4.97 -6.38 -10.27
CA ARG A 175 -6.11 -7.14 -9.71
C ARG A 175 -5.87 -8.64 -9.60
N GLU A 176 -5.08 -9.23 -10.51
CA GLU A 176 -4.86 -10.68 -10.53
C GLU A 176 -3.65 -11.11 -9.70
N SER A 177 -2.80 -10.16 -9.28
CA SER A 177 -1.56 -10.44 -8.54
C SER A 177 -1.80 -10.55 -7.04
N ASP A 178 -0.90 -11.22 -6.30
CA ASP A 178 -1.04 -11.37 -4.84
C ASP A 178 -0.76 -10.06 -4.11
N PHE A 179 0.13 -9.24 -4.65
CA PHE A 179 0.55 -7.97 -4.09
C PHE A 179 1.10 -7.05 -5.18
N VAL A 180 0.94 -5.74 -4.99
CA VAL A 180 1.31 -4.74 -6.01
C VAL A 180 2.23 -3.68 -5.42
N PHE A 181 3.37 -3.46 -6.04
CA PHE A 181 4.12 -2.22 -5.90
C PHE A 181 3.59 -1.26 -6.97
N ALA A 182 2.95 -0.19 -6.53
CA ALA A 182 2.23 0.72 -7.40
C ALA A 182 2.79 2.13 -7.29
N LYS A 183 2.94 2.83 -8.41
CA LYS A 183 3.20 4.27 -8.41
C LYS A 183 2.26 5.00 -9.38
N ASP A 184 2.41 6.32 -9.45
CA ASP A 184 1.64 7.20 -10.34
C ASP A 184 0.14 6.90 -10.33
N SER A 185 -0.45 6.62 -11.50
CA SER A 185 -1.89 6.40 -11.66
C SER A 185 -2.36 5.03 -11.16
N LEU A 186 -1.44 4.07 -10.98
CA LEU A 186 -1.77 2.72 -10.49
C LEU A 186 -2.05 2.71 -8.99
N TYR A 187 -1.33 3.51 -8.20
CA TYR A 187 -1.54 3.59 -6.75
C TYR A 187 -2.98 4.01 -6.37
N PRO A 188 -3.51 5.17 -6.81
CA PRO A 188 -4.88 5.56 -6.48
C PRO A 188 -5.90 4.55 -7.02
N TYR A 189 -5.65 3.92 -8.16
CA TYR A 189 -6.49 2.83 -8.65
C TYR A 189 -6.51 1.64 -7.70
N CYS A 190 -5.35 1.21 -7.17
CA CYS A 190 -5.29 0.14 -6.18
C CYS A 190 -6.08 0.51 -4.92
N ILE A 191 -6.00 1.76 -4.47
CA ILE A 191 -6.79 2.25 -3.33
C ILE A 191 -8.30 2.17 -3.62
N ASP A 192 -8.75 2.66 -4.77
CA ASP A 192 -10.17 2.66 -5.16
C ASP A 192 -10.74 1.26 -5.39
N GLN A 193 -9.89 0.28 -5.69
CA GLN A 193 -10.28 -1.11 -5.97
C GLN A 193 -10.03 -2.06 -4.80
N ASP A 194 -9.69 -1.52 -3.62
CA ASP A 194 -9.35 -2.31 -2.44
C ASP A 194 -8.25 -3.36 -2.76
N ILE A 195 -7.22 -2.95 -3.52
CA ILE A 195 -6.05 -3.77 -3.82
C ILE A 195 -4.94 -3.39 -2.85
N THR A 196 -4.42 -4.38 -2.14
CA THR A 196 -3.28 -4.19 -1.24
C THR A 196 -2.04 -3.89 -2.04
N CYS A 197 -1.46 -2.73 -1.75
CA CYS A 197 -0.30 -2.24 -2.47
C CYS A 197 0.66 -1.50 -1.55
N HIS A 198 1.89 -1.34 -2.02
CA HIS A 198 2.89 -0.46 -1.45
C HIS A 198 3.24 0.63 -2.48
N PRO A 199 3.04 1.91 -2.15
CA PRO A 199 3.49 3.01 -2.99
C PRO A 199 5.03 3.09 -3.01
N PHE A 200 5.64 3.04 -4.20
CA PHE A 200 7.10 3.16 -4.35
C PHE A 200 7.48 4.36 -5.22
N GLN A 201 8.68 4.89 -5.03
CA GLN A 201 9.27 5.92 -5.89
C GLN A 201 10.22 5.31 -6.92
N ASN A 202 11.07 4.38 -6.47
CA ASN A 202 12.08 3.72 -7.29
C ASN A 202 12.34 2.30 -6.76
N PHE A 203 13.17 1.52 -7.46
CA PHE A 203 13.45 0.13 -7.08
C PHE A 203 14.19 -0.04 -5.74
N SER A 204 14.74 1.02 -5.14
CA SER A 204 15.33 0.93 -3.79
C SER A 204 14.28 0.73 -2.70
N ASP A 205 13.08 1.29 -2.86
CA ASP A 205 11.97 1.09 -1.92
C ASP A 205 11.50 -0.36 -1.93
N ILE A 206 11.40 -0.94 -3.13
CA ILE A 206 11.03 -2.35 -3.34
C ILE A 206 12.12 -3.24 -2.76
N LEU A 207 13.39 -2.96 -3.06
CA LEU A 207 14.52 -3.70 -2.51
C LEU A 207 14.56 -3.63 -0.97
N GLY A 208 14.24 -2.48 -0.38
CA GLY A 208 14.11 -2.31 1.05
C GLY A 208 13.05 -3.25 1.64
N ASP A 209 11.89 -3.32 1.01
CA ASP A 209 10.83 -4.27 1.39
C ASP A 209 11.30 -5.72 1.28
N LEU A 210 11.97 -6.07 0.17
CA LEU A 210 12.48 -7.42 -0.06
C LEU A 210 13.60 -7.84 0.91
N LYS A 211 14.25 -6.90 1.58
CA LYS A 211 15.29 -7.17 2.59
C LYS A 211 14.75 -7.17 4.01
N LYS A 212 13.51 -6.71 4.19
CA LYS A 212 13.00 -6.40 5.51
C LYS A 212 12.61 -7.67 6.25
N ARG A 213 13.15 -7.83 7.46
CA ARG A 213 12.78 -8.91 8.39
C ARG A 213 12.01 -8.33 9.57
N ILE A 214 10.71 -8.50 9.56
CA ILE A 214 9.86 -8.04 10.67
C ILE A 214 9.93 -9.05 11.81
N ARG A 215 10.30 -8.58 13.00
CA ARG A 215 10.32 -9.36 14.26
C ARG A 215 9.31 -8.87 15.28
N GLY A 216 8.83 -7.64 15.14
CA GLY A 216 7.85 -7.08 16.05
C GLY A 216 6.77 -6.26 15.38
N ILE A 217 5.65 -6.11 16.07
CA ILE A 217 4.51 -5.33 15.62
C ILE A 217 4.02 -4.50 16.79
N ILE A 218 3.86 -3.21 16.56
CA ILE A 218 3.15 -2.34 17.48
C ILE A 218 1.76 -2.11 16.88
N PHE A 219 0.72 -2.25 17.69
CA PHE A 219 -0.66 -1.97 17.29
C PHE A 219 -1.15 -0.71 17.98
N ASP A 220 -1.95 0.09 17.27
CA ASP A 220 -2.95 0.89 17.97
C ASP A 220 -4.04 -0.04 18.57
N LEU A 221 -4.86 0.50 19.46
CA LEU A 221 -5.83 -0.28 20.21
C LEU A 221 -7.27 -0.10 19.71
N ASP A 222 -7.89 1.05 19.96
CA ASP A 222 -9.30 1.31 19.62
C ASP A 222 -9.44 1.61 18.11
N GLY A 223 -10.28 0.84 17.40
CA GLY A 223 -10.41 0.94 15.94
C GLY A 223 -9.45 0.05 15.16
N THR A 224 -8.43 -0.50 15.86
CA THR A 224 -7.43 -1.41 15.29
C THR A 224 -7.56 -2.84 15.83
N LEU A 225 -7.49 -3.06 17.15
CA LEU A 225 -7.65 -4.39 17.76
C LEU A 225 -9.01 -4.56 18.45
N ILE A 226 -9.54 -3.49 19.04
CA ILE A 226 -10.76 -3.52 19.84
C ILE A 226 -11.74 -2.43 19.40
N GLU A 227 -13.01 -2.63 19.76
CA GLU A 227 -14.03 -1.60 19.73
C GLU A 227 -14.57 -1.36 21.16
N ALA A 228 -14.64 -0.08 21.56
CA ALA A 228 -15.16 0.35 22.86
C ALA A 228 -16.16 1.53 22.76
N TYR A 229 -16.75 1.75 21.58
CA TYR A 229 -17.61 2.90 21.30
C TYR A 229 -18.82 3.01 22.25
N LYS A 230 -19.38 1.86 22.67
CA LYS A 230 -20.53 1.87 23.58
C LYS A 230 -20.18 2.45 24.95
N ALA A 231 -18.99 2.15 25.47
CA ALA A 231 -18.54 2.72 26.74
C ALA A 231 -18.37 4.24 26.66
N ILE A 232 -17.80 4.74 25.54
CA ILE A 232 -17.67 6.18 25.29
C ILE A 232 -19.05 6.84 25.24
N TYR A 233 -20.01 6.23 24.52
CA TYR A 233 -21.37 6.74 24.45
C TYR A 233 -22.06 6.80 25.81
N LEU A 234 -21.90 5.79 26.65
CA LEU A 234 -22.49 5.78 28.00
C LEU A 234 -21.88 6.87 28.88
N GLY A 235 -20.58 7.13 28.74
CA GLY A 235 -19.92 8.27 29.40
C GLY A 235 -20.46 9.61 28.94
N LEU A 236 -20.62 9.82 27.62
CA LEU A 236 -21.25 11.02 27.08
C LEU A 236 -22.69 11.16 27.57
N LYS A 237 -23.45 10.06 27.55
CA LYS A 237 -24.86 10.04 27.99
C LYS A 237 -25.00 10.48 29.44
N GLU A 238 -24.12 10.02 30.32
CA GLU A 238 -24.11 10.44 31.73
C GLU A 238 -23.87 11.96 31.86
N VAL A 239 -22.93 12.51 31.09
CA VAL A 239 -22.66 13.96 31.08
C VAL A 239 -23.89 14.74 30.60
N PHE A 240 -24.46 14.37 29.45
CA PHE A 240 -25.64 15.03 28.89
C PHE A 240 -26.83 14.99 29.88
N GLN A 241 -27.09 13.84 30.50
CA GLN A 241 -28.15 13.69 31.49
C GLN A 241 -27.95 14.58 32.71
N ARG A 242 -26.72 14.70 33.23
CA ARG A 242 -26.42 15.58 34.37
C ARG A 242 -26.52 17.06 34.03
N SER A 243 -26.24 17.42 32.78
CA SER A 243 -26.45 18.78 32.27
C SER A 243 -27.90 19.07 31.88
N GLY A 244 -28.83 18.12 32.06
CA GLY A 244 -30.23 18.29 31.69
C GLY A 244 -30.47 18.34 30.17
N ARG A 245 -29.57 17.77 29.38
CA ARG A 245 -29.61 17.77 27.91
C ARG A 245 -29.88 16.37 27.36
N GLU A 246 -30.52 16.30 26.21
CA GLU A 246 -30.69 15.04 25.49
C GLU A 246 -29.47 14.72 24.63
N ILE A 247 -29.01 13.47 24.68
CA ILE A 247 -27.92 12.98 23.82
C ILE A 247 -28.49 12.46 22.49
N PHE A 248 -27.71 12.60 21.43
CA PHE A 248 -27.99 11.98 20.14
C PHE A 248 -28.08 10.44 20.22
N PRO A 249 -28.72 9.77 19.24
CA PRO A 249 -28.78 8.31 19.16
C PRO A 249 -27.39 7.67 19.04
N TYR A 250 -27.19 6.47 19.63
CA TYR A 250 -25.90 5.78 19.61
C TYR A 250 -25.31 5.59 18.19
N GLY A 251 -26.15 5.34 17.19
CA GLY A 251 -25.71 5.17 15.80
C GLY A 251 -25.01 6.38 15.19
N GLU A 252 -25.22 7.58 15.76
CA GLU A 252 -24.62 8.83 15.28
C GLU A 252 -23.29 9.15 15.99
N LEU A 253 -22.87 8.36 16.99
CA LEU A 253 -21.68 8.64 17.80
C LEU A 253 -20.44 8.94 16.96
N LYS A 254 -20.17 8.17 15.90
CA LYS A 254 -18.97 8.35 15.07
C LYS A 254 -18.89 9.74 14.41
N GLN A 255 -20.03 10.40 14.19
CA GLN A 255 -20.07 11.75 13.61
C GLN A 255 -19.55 12.81 14.59
N TYR A 256 -19.69 12.54 15.88
CA TYR A 256 -19.34 13.46 16.96
C TYR A 256 -18.01 13.16 17.63
N LEU A 257 -17.49 11.92 17.52
CA LEU A 257 -16.17 11.58 18.07
C LEU A 257 -15.06 12.40 17.39
N LYS A 258 -14.18 12.96 18.22
CA LYS A 258 -12.94 13.63 17.80
C LYS A 258 -11.73 12.85 18.30
N ALA A 259 -10.54 13.38 18.04
CA ALA A 259 -9.26 12.76 18.39
C ALA A 259 -9.09 12.51 19.90
N ASP A 260 -9.77 13.30 20.75
CA ASP A 260 -9.76 13.16 22.20
C ASP A 260 -11.11 13.55 22.83
N LEU A 261 -11.18 13.31 24.14
CA LEU A 261 -12.36 13.53 24.97
C LEU A 261 -12.78 15.01 25.05
N GLU A 262 -11.81 15.90 25.17
CA GLU A 262 -12.02 17.35 25.35
C GLU A 262 -12.60 17.93 24.06
N SER A 263 -11.94 17.67 22.93
CA SER A 263 -12.41 18.00 21.58
C SER A 263 -13.80 17.45 21.27
N THR A 264 -14.14 16.27 21.82
CA THR A 264 -15.48 15.68 21.65
C THR A 264 -16.53 16.48 22.41
N LEU A 265 -16.26 16.88 23.66
CA LEU A 265 -17.17 17.62 24.52
C LEU A 265 -17.29 19.11 24.14
N ASP A 266 -16.22 19.73 23.63
CA ASP A 266 -16.18 21.15 23.19
C ASP A 266 -17.25 21.50 22.16
N GLN A 267 -17.73 20.51 21.40
CA GLN A 267 -18.81 20.70 20.43
C GLN A 267 -20.17 20.96 21.07
N PHE A 268 -20.33 20.60 22.34
CA PHE A 268 -21.60 20.61 23.04
C PHE A 268 -21.61 21.52 24.27
N PHE A 269 -20.46 21.78 24.87
CA PHE A 269 -20.34 22.42 26.17
C PHE A 269 -19.38 23.62 26.12
N SER A 270 -19.56 24.60 27.02
CA SER A 270 -18.58 25.67 27.17
C SER A 270 -17.25 25.12 27.71
N PRO A 271 -16.11 25.81 27.51
CA PRO A 271 -14.82 25.36 28.04
C PRO A 271 -14.84 25.04 29.55
N GLU A 272 -15.58 25.81 30.34
CA GLU A 272 -15.76 25.56 31.78
C GLU A 272 -16.57 24.29 32.05
N GLU A 273 -17.67 24.09 31.33
CA GLU A 273 -18.50 22.88 31.43
C GLU A 273 -17.70 21.64 31.01
N VAL A 274 -16.86 21.74 29.98
CA VAL A 274 -16.00 20.64 29.51
C VAL A 274 -15.05 20.18 30.62
N GLN A 275 -14.35 21.12 31.26
CA GLN A 275 -13.44 20.81 32.37
C GLN A 275 -14.18 20.14 33.55
N GLN A 276 -15.41 20.55 33.84
CA GLN A 276 -16.25 19.93 34.88
C GLN A 276 -16.78 18.55 34.49
N ASN A 277 -17.04 18.32 33.20
CA ASN A 277 -17.66 17.11 32.68
C ASN A 277 -16.65 15.98 32.40
N ILE A 278 -15.38 16.30 32.13
CA ILE A 278 -14.32 15.31 31.89
C ILE A 278 -14.23 14.27 33.03
N PRO A 279 -14.17 14.64 34.33
CA PRO A 279 -14.13 13.66 35.42
C PRO A 279 -15.37 12.76 35.49
N ILE A 280 -16.55 13.31 35.19
CA ILE A 280 -17.83 12.58 35.21
C ILE A 280 -17.81 11.51 34.12
N MET A 281 -17.48 11.91 32.90
CA MET A 281 -17.40 10.98 31.77
C MET A 281 -16.35 9.91 32.00
N ARG A 282 -15.16 10.28 32.51
CA ARG A 282 -14.09 9.32 32.83
C ARG A 282 -14.52 8.30 33.88
N LYS A 283 -15.18 8.75 34.95
CA LYS A 283 -15.70 7.85 35.98
C LYS A 283 -16.70 6.87 35.37
N LYS A 284 -17.66 7.37 34.58
CA LYS A 284 -18.65 6.49 33.97
C LYS A 284 -18.03 5.51 32.99
N TYR A 285 -17.08 5.96 32.19
CA TYR A 285 -16.32 5.10 31.29
C TYR A 285 -15.60 3.99 32.06
N GLU A 286 -14.89 4.33 33.15
CA GLU A 286 -14.17 3.38 33.99
C GLU A 286 -15.07 2.29 34.60
N GLU A 287 -16.33 2.62 34.92
CA GLU A 287 -17.32 1.66 35.41
C GLU A 287 -17.75 0.62 34.37
N VAL A 288 -17.79 0.99 33.08
CA VAL A 288 -18.49 0.19 32.05
C VAL A 288 -17.61 -0.26 30.89
N TYR A 289 -16.36 0.23 30.78
CA TYR A 289 -15.57 0.01 29.58
C TYR A 289 -15.21 -1.45 29.34
N LEU A 290 -15.01 -2.24 30.39
CA LEU A 290 -14.69 -3.67 30.25
C LEU A 290 -15.85 -4.44 29.62
N ASP A 291 -17.06 -4.27 30.15
CA ASP A 291 -18.28 -4.94 29.67
C ASP A 291 -18.67 -4.55 28.22
N HIS A 292 -18.11 -3.46 27.73
CA HIS A 292 -18.38 -2.89 26.41
C HIS A 292 -17.16 -2.84 25.51
N THR A 293 -16.08 -3.56 25.86
CA THR A 293 -14.90 -3.73 25.02
C THR A 293 -14.89 -5.12 24.42
N HIS A 294 -14.76 -5.20 23.11
CA HIS A 294 -14.64 -6.48 22.38
C HIS A 294 -13.60 -6.38 21.28
N PHE A 295 -13.08 -7.53 20.86
CA PHE A 295 -12.19 -7.59 19.70
C PHE A 295 -12.92 -7.19 18.42
N LEU A 296 -12.22 -6.48 17.54
CA LEU A 296 -12.63 -6.38 16.15
C LEU A 296 -12.56 -7.76 15.47
N ASN A 297 -13.34 -7.93 14.41
CA ASN A 297 -13.42 -9.21 13.69
C ASN A 297 -12.03 -9.67 13.21
N GLY A 298 -11.62 -10.88 13.59
CA GLY A 298 -10.34 -11.47 13.23
C GLY A 298 -9.15 -11.02 14.09
N ALA A 299 -9.32 -10.06 15.01
CA ALA A 299 -8.20 -9.51 15.78
C ALA A 299 -7.61 -10.53 16.75
N LYS A 300 -8.45 -11.30 17.45
CA LYS A 300 -7.98 -12.32 18.40
C LYS A 300 -7.21 -13.42 17.68
N GLU A 301 -7.75 -13.92 16.58
CA GLU A 301 -7.16 -14.98 15.76
C GLU A 301 -5.79 -14.56 15.21
N VAL A 302 -5.67 -13.31 14.76
CA VAL A 302 -4.41 -12.75 14.26
C VAL A 302 -3.41 -12.58 15.40
N LEU A 303 -3.83 -12.09 16.56
CA LEU A 303 -2.95 -11.98 17.73
C LEU A 303 -2.44 -13.35 18.19
N ASP A 304 -3.33 -14.36 18.29
CA ASP A 304 -2.97 -15.74 18.63
C ASP A 304 -1.93 -16.28 17.63
N LEU A 305 -2.17 -16.10 16.33
CA LEU A 305 -1.28 -16.55 15.28
C LEU A 305 0.11 -15.89 15.35
N LEU A 306 0.15 -14.56 15.52
CA LEU A 306 1.40 -13.81 15.59
C LEU A 306 2.20 -14.15 16.86
N HIS A 307 1.51 -14.28 17.99
CA HIS A 307 2.13 -14.68 19.25
C HIS A 307 2.71 -16.10 19.17
N ASN A 308 1.96 -17.06 18.63
CA ASN A 308 2.42 -18.44 18.44
C ASN A 308 3.61 -18.55 17.46
N ARG A 309 3.77 -17.58 16.56
CA ARG A 309 4.95 -17.46 15.67
C ARG A 309 6.16 -16.83 16.36
N GLY A 310 6.05 -16.40 17.61
CA GLY A 310 7.12 -15.76 18.36
C GLY A 310 7.36 -14.30 17.97
N MET A 311 6.38 -13.63 17.34
CA MET A 311 6.46 -12.19 17.07
C MET A 311 6.38 -11.41 18.38
N ILE A 312 7.20 -10.37 18.51
CA ILE A 312 7.17 -9.50 19.69
C ILE A 312 6.08 -8.45 19.47
N LEU A 313 5.06 -8.47 20.30
CA LEU A 313 3.91 -7.57 20.15
C LEU A 313 3.97 -6.40 21.14
N GLY A 314 3.58 -5.22 20.68
CA GLY A 314 3.42 -4.02 21.48
C GLY A 314 2.11 -3.30 21.19
N VAL A 315 1.72 -2.40 22.09
CA VAL A 315 0.59 -1.47 21.89
C VAL A 315 1.03 -0.03 22.13
N ALA A 316 0.60 0.88 21.26
CA ALA A 316 0.78 2.32 21.40
C ALA A 316 -0.55 3.04 21.09
N SER A 317 -1.24 3.55 22.11
CA SER A 317 -2.59 4.12 21.99
C SER A 317 -2.76 5.46 22.70
N ASN A 318 -3.62 6.33 22.16
CA ASN A 318 -4.04 7.56 22.85
C ASN A 318 -5.07 7.30 23.96
N LYS A 319 -5.52 6.06 24.13
CA LYS A 319 -6.24 5.63 25.33
C LYS A 319 -5.31 5.62 26.53
N PHE A 320 -5.81 6.09 27.69
CA PHE A 320 -5.03 6.09 28.93
C PHE A 320 -4.46 4.70 29.22
N GLY A 321 -3.17 4.63 29.55
CA GLY A 321 -2.45 3.36 29.69
C GLY A 321 -3.13 2.37 30.63
N ARG A 322 -3.68 2.85 31.76
CA ARG A 322 -4.41 1.99 32.71
C ARG A 322 -5.63 1.31 32.08
N PHE A 323 -6.36 1.98 31.20
CA PHE A 323 -7.53 1.42 30.52
C PHE A 323 -7.11 0.50 29.37
N SER A 324 -6.02 0.81 28.67
CA SER A 324 -5.46 -0.07 27.64
C SER A 324 -5.04 -1.42 28.25
N ARG A 325 -4.26 -1.38 29.34
CA ARG A 325 -3.84 -2.59 30.08
C ARG A 325 -5.02 -3.35 30.69
N GLY A 326 -6.00 -2.63 31.27
CA GLY A 326 -7.21 -3.23 31.81
C GLY A 326 -8.05 -3.96 30.76
N ALA A 327 -8.24 -3.35 29.60
CA ALA A 327 -8.97 -3.94 28.48
C ALA A 327 -8.28 -5.22 27.96
N LEU A 328 -6.97 -5.18 27.70
CA LEU A 328 -6.22 -6.35 27.24
C LEU A 328 -6.24 -7.50 28.27
N ASN A 329 -6.24 -7.17 29.57
CA ASN A 329 -6.30 -8.15 30.64
C ASN A 329 -7.68 -8.82 30.69
N HIS A 330 -8.74 -8.01 30.60
CA HIS A 330 -10.12 -8.51 30.55
C HIS A 330 -10.37 -9.41 29.33
N LEU A 331 -9.79 -9.06 28.18
CA LEU A 331 -9.85 -9.86 26.95
C LEU A 331 -8.92 -11.09 26.96
N GLY A 332 -8.12 -11.27 28.01
CA GLY A 332 -7.25 -12.44 28.19
C GLY A 332 -6.02 -12.49 27.28
N VAL A 333 -5.53 -11.35 26.79
CA VAL A 333 -4.39 -11.28 25.84
C VAL A 333 -3.22 -10.42 26.34
N SER A 334 -3.25 -9.94 27.58
CA SER A 334 -2.16 -9.14 28.15
C SER A 334 -0.79 -9.81 28.05
N SER A 335 -0.73 -11.14 28.22
CA SER A 335 0.53 -11.90 28.15
C SER A 335 1.16 -11.92 26.76
N TYR A 336 0.42 -11.56 25.71
CA TYR A 336 0.93 -11.55 24.35
C TYR A 336 1.83 -10.35 24.07
N PHE A 337 1.63 -9.26 24.83
CA PHE A 337 2.28 -7.99 24.58
C PHE A 337 3.48 -7.81 25.51
N LYS A 338 4.63 -7.56 24.90
CA LYS A 338 5.86 -7.20 25.60
C LYS A 338 5.82 -5.76 26.13
N SER A 339 5.07 -4.88 25.46
CA SER A 339 4.93 -3.47 25.78
C SER A 339 3.50 -2.99 25.57
N VAL A 340 2.95 -2.20 26.50
CA VAL A 340 1.63 -1.57 26.35
C VAL A 340 1.73 -0.13 26.85
N ILE A 341 1.92 0.79 25.92
CA ILE A 341 2.05 2.23 26.17
C ILE A 341 0.74 2.92 25.80
N GLY A 342 0.14 3.60 26.77
CA GLY A 342 -1.02 4.45 26.55
C GLY A 342 -0.78 5.90 26.97
N ALA A 343 -1.79 6.74 26.77
CA ALA A 343 -1.71 8.14 27.17
C ALA A 343 -1.40 8.27 28.67
N GLY A 344 -0.50 9.21 28.99
CA GLY A 344 -0.02 9.47 30.35
C GLY A 344 1.16 8.58 30.79
N ASP A 345 1.54 7.55 30.02
CA ASP A 345 2.76 6.77 30.30
C ASP A 345 4.03 7.46 29.76
N VAL A 346 3.86 8.44 28.86
CA VAL A 346 4.94 9.22 28.24
C VAL A 346 4.61 10.72 28.27
N SER A 347 5.61 11.58 28.06
CA SER A 347 5.44 13.03 28.08
C SER A 347 4.58 13.57 26.94
N ARG A 348 4.67 12.97 25.75
CA ARG A 348 3.91 13.39 24.56
C ARG A 348 3.21 12.19 23.93
N ASN A 349 1.90 12.31 23.70
CA ASN A 349 1.09 11.24 23.10
C ASN A 349 1.16 11.27 21.57
N LYS A 350 0.52 10.33 20.87
CA LYS A 350 0.42 10.39 19.39
C LYS A 350 -0.24 11.72 18.97
N PRO A 351 0.31 12.45 17.98
CA PRO A 351 1.19 11.97 16.90
C PRO A 351 2.71 11.99 17.19
N PHE A 352 3.14 12.32 18.41
CA PHE A 352 4.57 12.31 18.74
C PHE A 352 5.12 10.87 18.86
N PRO A 353 6.40 10.62 18.52
CA PRO A 353 6.96 9.27 18.42
C PRO A 353 7.26 8.62 19.78
N ASP A 354 7.11 9.34 20.88
CA ASP A 354 7.55 8.95 22.23
C ASP A 354 6.98 7.60 22.67
N MET A 355 5.72 7.30 22.32
CA MET A 355 5.09 6.01 22.61
C MET A 355 5.75 4.86 21.84
N ILE A 356 6.00 5.04 20.55
CA ILE A 356 6.65 4.02 19.71
C ILE A 356 8.10 3.81 20.14
N HIS A 357 8.86 4.88 20.40
CA HIS A 357 10.23 4.77 20.90
C HIS A 357 10.30 4.04 22.24
N THR A 358 9.33 4.25 23.12
CA THR A 358 9.25 3.54 24.40
C THR A 358 8.93 2.06 24.20
N ALA A 359 7.96 1.75 23.33
CA ALA A 359 7.64 0.37 22.97
C ALA A 359 8.83 -0.35 22.34
N LEU A 360 9.56 0.27 21.40
CA LEU A 360 10.76 -0.30 20.78
C LEU A 360 11.84 -0.66 21.82
N ARG A 361 12.08 0.22 22.80
CA ARG A 361 13.03 -0.06 23.90
C ARG A 361 12.58 -1.24 24.76
N GLU A 362 11.30 -1.32 25.13
CA GLU A 362 10.75 -2.43 25.92
C GLU A 362 10.74 -3.76 25.15
N MET A 363 10.50 -3.69 23.84
CA MET A 363 10.53 -4.82 22.91
C MET A 363 11.97 -5.28 22.60
N GLY A 364 12.96 -4.43 22.79
CA GLY A 364 14.36 -4.73 22.46
C GLY A 364 14.59 -4.89 20.95
N LEU A 365 13.83 -4.16 20.14
CA LEU A 365 13.88 -4.24 18.69
C LEU A 365 14.23 -2.87 18.08
N PRO A 366 15.00 -2.85 16.99
CA PRO A 366 15.26 -1.64 16.24
C PRO A 366 14.06 -1.32 15.31
N PRO A 367 13.86 -0.04 14.92
CA PRO A 367 12.69 0.38 14.15
C PRO A 367 12.55 -0.32 12.80
N GLU A 368 13.65 -0.69 12.15
CA GLU A 368 13.67 -1.39 10.86
C GLU A 368 13.14 -2.82 10.91
N GLU A 369 12.94 -3.40 12.10
CA GLU A 369 12.36 -4.74 12.26
C GLU A 369 10.94 -4.70 12.83
N VAL A 370 10.38 -3.51 12.96
CA VAL A 370 9.05 -3.29 13.53
C VAL A 370 8.15 -2.57 12.53
N VAL A 371 6.89 -2.97 12.51
CA VAL A 371 5.81 -2.25 11.82
C VAL A 371 4.82 -1.73 12.85
N PHE A 372 4.28 -0.54 12.59
CA PHE A 372 3.18 0.02 13.34
C PHE A 372 1.88 -0.13 12.55
N VAL A 373 0.83 -0.64 13.19
CA VAL A 373 -0.47 -0.89 12.56
C VAL A 373 -1.53 -0.03 13.25
N GLY A 374 -2.25 0.78 12.48
CA GLY A 374 -3.25 1.69 13.02
C GLY A 374 -4.28 2.15 11.99
N ASP A 375 -5.41 2.66 12.45
CA ASP A 375 -6.56 3.08 11.63
C ASP A 375 -6.68 4.59 11.45
N THR A 376 -5.71 5.38 11.92
CA THR A 376 -5.77 6.83 11.85
C THR A 376 -4.61 7.50 11.12
N LEU A 377 -4.84 8.73 10.63
CA LEU A 377 -3.76 9.57 10.08
C LEU A 377 -2.70 9.88 11.15
N THR A 378 -3.13 10.02 12.41
CA THR A 378 -2.25 10.18 13.57
C THR A 378 -1.29 9.00 13.71
N ASP A 379 -1.74 7.77 13.44
CA ASP A 379 -0.88 6.60 13.50
C ASP A 379 0.21 6.63 12.42
N ILE A 380 -0.16 7.03 11.20
CA ILE A 380 0.78 7.18 10.09
C ILE A 380 1.84 8.24 10.40
N GLU A 381 1.44 9.36 10.99
CA GLU A 381 2.36 10.40 11.43
C GLU A 381 3.28 9.91 12.54
N THR A 382 2.72 9.27 13.57
CA THR A 382 3.47 8.74 14.72
C THR A 382 4.55 7.76 14.26
N GLY A 383 4.18 6.77 13.43
CA GLY A 383 5.13 5.76 13.00
C GLY A 383 6.22 6.34 12.09
N ARG A 384 5.87 7.30 11.22
CA ARG A 384 6.84 8.02 10.38
C ARG A 384 7.86 8.78 11.24
N GLU A 385 7.40 9.56 12.21
CA GLU A 385 8.28 10.30 13.12
C GLU A 385 9.16 9.37 13.97
N ALA A 386 8.68 8.15 14.23
CA ALA A 386 9.43 7.12 14.95
C ALA A 386 10.36 6.27 14.05
N GLY A 387 10.36 6.50 12.73
CA GLY A 387 11.17 5.74 11.78
C GLY A 387 10.72 4.29 11.56
N VAL A 388 9.48 3.94 11.92
CA VAL A 388 8.91 2.59 11.68
C VAL A 388 7.99 2.62 10.46
N ASP A 389 7.93 1.50 9.74
CA ASP A 389 6.96 1.37 8.64
C ASP A 389 5.55 1.32 9.22
N VAL A 390 4.61 2.03 8.59
CA VAL A 390 3.21 2.05 9.01
C VAL A 390 2.33 1.30 8.02
N TYR A 391 1.51 0.38 8.54
CA TYR A 391 0.45 -0.28 7.81
C TYR A 391 -0.90 0.29 8.26
N GLY A 392 -1.55 1.02 7.36
CA GLY A 392 -2.88 1.57 7.60
C GLY A 392 -3.95 0.48 7.56
N LEU A 393 -4.87 0.50 8.50
CA LEU A 393 -5.95 -0.47 8.63
C LEU A 393 -7.31 0.28 8.61
N PRO A 394 -8.10 0.20 7.53
CA PRO A 394 -9.33 0.98 7.37
C PRO A 394 -10.53 0.34 8.12
N THR A 395 -10.36 -0.02 9.38
CA THR A 395 -11.40 -0.66 10.23
C THR A 395 -12.05 0.29 11.24
N GLY A 396 -11.38 1.39 11.57
CA GLY A 396 -11.80 2.31 12.62
C GLY A 396 -12.26 3.67 12.10
N PHE A 397 -11.50 4.71 12.41
CA PHE A 397 -11.90 6.11 12.25
C PHE A 397 -11.71 6.63 10.83
N HIS A 398 -10.55 6.39 10.20
CA HIS A 398 -10.29 6.88 8.84
C HIS A 398 -10.53 5.80 7.79
N THR A 399 -11.13 6.22 6.68
CA THR A 399 -11.36 5.38 5.50
C THR A 399 -10.04 5.07 4.79
N ARG A 400 -10.04 4.01 3.97
CA ARG A 400 -8.91 3.67 3.07
C ARG A 400 -8.46 4.89 2.24
N LYS A 401 -9.41 5.68 1.73
CA LYS A 401 -9.11 6.87 0.93
C LYS A 401 -8.40 7.95 1.74
N GLU A 402 -8.86 8.23 2.95
CA GLU A 402 -8.21 9.20 3.85
C GLU A 402 -6.81 8.73 4.25
N LEU A 403 -6.66 7.48 4.70
CA LEU A 403 -5.35 6.90 5.04
C LEU A 403 -4.37 7.00 3.86
N SER A 404 -4.84 6.78 2.63
CA SER A 404 -4.00 6.85 1.42
C SER A 404 -3.37 8.21 1.15
N GLN A 405 -3.95 9.31 1.65
CA GLN A 405 -3.45 10.66 1.47
C GLN A 405 -2.08 10.85 2.12
N LYS A 406 -1.82 10.14 3.22
CA LYS A 406 -0.52 10.16 3.91
C LYS A 406 0.45 9.10 3.38
N ARG A 407 0.07 8.33 2.35
CA ARG A 407 0.90 7.28 1.71
C ARG A 407 1.63 6.38 2.73
N PRO A 408 0.89 5.68 3.62
CA PRO A 408 1.52 4.69 4.48
C PRO A 408 2.17 3.60 3.62
N LYS A 409 3.10 2.85 4.22
CA LYS A 409 3.85 1.80 3.53
C LYS A 409 2.91 0.78 2.87
N ARG A 410 1.81 0.46 3.55
CA ARG A 410 0.74 -0.42 3.07
C ARG A 410 -0.60 0.06 3.61
N ILE A 411 -1.68 -0.24 2.90
CA ILE A 411 -3.04 -0.16 3.45
C ILE A 411 -3.68 -1.53 3.32
N LEU A 412 -3.84 -2.19 4.47
CA LEU A 412 -4.40 -3.52 4.59
C LEU A 412 -5.89 -3.52 4.30
N LYS A 413 -6.42 -4.63 3.80
CA LYS A 413 -7.85 -4.89 3.69
C LYS A 413 -8.46 -5.17 5.06
N ASN A 414 -7.73 -5.92 5.88
CA ASN A 414 -8.13 -6.38 7.21
C ASN A 414 -6.89 -6.88 7.97
N LEU A 415 -7.06 -7.21 9.25
CA LEU A 415 -5.96 -7.73 10.08
C LEU A 415 -5.43 -9.09 9.62
N LYS A 416 -6.26 -9.95 9.00
CA LYS A 416 -5.80 -11.28 8.57
C LYS A 416 -4.69 -11.17 7.52
N GLU A 417 -4.80 -10.18 6.65
CA GLU A 417 -3.78 -9.89 5.66
C GLU A 417 -2.41 -9.54 6.28
N LEU A 418 -2.38 -8.93 7.47
CA LEU A 418 -1.11 -8.69 8.18
C LEU A 418 -0.35 -9.99 8.42
N ALA A 419 -1.04 -11.03 8.89
CA ALA A 419 -0.41 -12.32 9.15
C ALA A 419 0.07 -12.99 7.85
N ASP A 420 -0.73 -12.92 6.79
CA ASP A 420 -0.37 -13.45 5.47
C ASP A 420 0.86 -12.74 4.90
N LEU A 421 0.97 -11.41 5.09
CA LEU A 421 2.13 -10.62 4.63
C LEU A 421 3.40 -10.93 5.42
N LEU A 422 3.29 -11.30 6.68
CA LEU A 422 4.45 -11.63 7.51
C LEU A 422 4.97 -13.04 7.26
N ASP A 423 4.10 -13.97 6.86
CA ASP A 423 4.53 -15.26 6.27
C ASP A 423 5.28 -15.07 4.95
N GLN A 424 5.11 -13.91 4.31
CA GLN A 424 5.77 -13.55 3.06
C GLN A 424 7.11 -12.82 3.28
N SER A 425 7.59 -12.70 4.52
CA SER A 425 8.89 -12.07 4.80
C SER A 425 9.99 -12.74 3.97
N PHE A 426 10.71 -11.88 3.23
CA PHE A 426 11.34 -12.19 1.95
C PHE A 426 12.60 -13.05 2.00
#